data_AF-A0A8T6XQC4-F1
#
_entry.id   AF-A0A8T6XQC4-F1
#
_cell.length_a   1.000
_cell.length_b   1.000
_cell.length_c   1.000
_cell.angle_alpha   90.00
_cell.angle_beta   90.00
_cell.angle_gamma   90.00
#
_symmetry.space_group_name_H-M   'P 1'
#
loop_
_entity.id
_entity.type
_entity.pdbx_description
1 polymer ?
#
loop_
_entity_poly.entity_id
_entity_poly.type
_entity_poly.pdbx_seq_one_letter_code
_entity_poly.pdbx_strand_id
1 'polypeptide(L)' 'MSQSKQLTTSKHAVPKLAIIALAAIFVVGLFVVGFDQGHLFSPVLGEQAFEDLYIHELTHDMRHAAGFPCH' A
#
# COMPACT_ATOMS: atom_id res chain seq x y z
N MET A 1 4.86 47.84 -30.98
CA MET A 1 4.00 47.13 -30.00
C MET A 1 4.69 45.83 -29.66
N SER A 2 5.13 45.64 -28.42
CA SER A 2 5.83 44.42 -27.98
C SER A 2 4.78 43.41 -27.48
N GLN A 3 4.65 42.28 -28.16
CA GLN A 3 3.73 41.22 -27.73
C GLN A 3 4.43 40.36 -26.67
N SER A 4 3.87 40.33 -25.47
CA SER A 4 4.28 39.40 -24.41
C SER A 4 3.91 37.98 -24.83
N LYS A 5 4.91 37.14 -25.13
CA LYS A 5 4.72 35.70 -25.29
C LYS A 5 4.43 35.11 -23.91
N GLN A 6 3.17 34.95 -23.57
CA GLN A 6 2.77 34.15 -22.42
C GLN A 6 3.15 32.69 -22.68
N LEU A 7 4.24 32.23 -22.08
CA LEU A 7 4.65 30.83 -22.10
C LEU A 7 3.78 30.06 -21.12
N THR A 8 2.58 29.65 -21.57
CA THR A 8 1.77 28.66 -20.86
C THR A 8 2.45 27.30 -20.98
N THR A 9 3.47 27.04 -20.16
CA THR A 9 4.02 25.69 -20.05
C THR A 9 3.06 24.87 -19.20
N SER A 10 2.12 24.18 -19.86
CA SER A 10 1.34 23.17 -19.16
C SER A 10 2.22 21.94 -18.94
N LYS A 11 2.79 21.81 -17.74
CA LYS A 11 3.53 20.60 -17.36
C LYS A 11 2.56 19.54 -16.84
N HIS A 12 1.78 18.94 -17.73
CA HIS A 12 1.05 17.69 -17.47
C HIS A 12 2.00 16.48 -17.46
N ALA A 13 3.15 16.59 -16.79
CA ALA A 13 4.08 15.48 -16.69
C ALA A 13 3.56 14.50 -15.64
N VAL A 14 3.41 13.24 -16.03
CA VAL A 14 3.06 12.17 -15.09
C VAL A 14 4.15 12.09 -14.01
N PRO A 15 3.80 12.15 -12.71
CA PRO A 15 4.77 12.18 -11.63
C PRO A 15 5.39 10.78 -11.42
N LYS A 16 6.44 10.46 -12.18
CA LYS A 16 7.09 9.13 -12.17
C LYS A 16 7.54 8.69 -10.77
N LEU A 17 8.06 9.63 -9.98
CA LEU A 17 8.48 9.35 -8.60
C LEU A 17 7.30 8.92 -7.71
N ALA A 18 6.14 9.57 -7.86
CA ALA A 18 4.94 9.18 -7.13
C ALA A 18 4.47 7.78 -7.52
N ILE A 19 4.53 7.44 -8.81
CA ILE A 19 4.18 6.08 -9.29
C ILE A 19 5.12 5.04 -8.68
N ILE A 20 6.43 5.29 -8.69
CA ILE A 20 7.42 4.37 -8.10
C ILE A 20 7.17 4.19 -6.60
N ALA A 21 6.91 5.28 -5.89
CA ALA A 21 6.61 5.22 -4.46
C ALA A 21 5.33 4.42 -4.17
N LEU A 22 4.25 4.66 -4.92
CA LEU A 22 3.00 3.93 -4.78
C LEU A 22 3.15 2.45 -5.13
N ALA A 23 3.92 2.13 -6.17
CA ALA A 23 4.21 0.75 -6.53
C ALA A 23 5.00 0.03 -5.44
N ALA A 24 6.00 0.69 -4.84
CA ALA A 24 6.75 0.12 -3.73
C ALA A 24 5.86 -0.12 -2.50
N ILE A 25 5.01 0.84 -2.13
CA ILE A 25 4.03 0.69 -1.04
C ILE A 25 3.09 -0.48 -1.32
N PHE A 26 2.59 -0.60 -2.55
CA PHE A 26 1.69 -1.68 -2.94
C PHE A 26 2.38 -3.06 -2.83
N VAL A 27 3.60 -3.21 -3.36
CA VAL A 27 4.35 -4.47 -3.28
C VAL A 27 4.65 -4.85 -1.83
N VAL A 28 5.09 -3.88 -1.01
CA VAL A 28 5.33 -4.12 0.41
C VAL A 28 4.02 -4.49 1.12
N GLY A 29 2.92 -3.80 0.85
CA GLY A 29 1.61 -4.13 1.41
C GLY A 29 1.15 -5.54 1.05
N LEU A 30 1.32 -5.97 -0.20
CA LEU A 30 1.03 -7.34 -0.62
C LEU A 30 1.92 -8.37 0.08
N PHE A 31 3.21 -8.07 0.27
CA PHE A 31 4.11 -8.93 1.03
C PHE A 31 3.63 -9.07 2.48
N VAL A 32 3.29 -7.96 3.12
CA VAL A 32 2.83 -7.94 4.51
C VAL A 32 1.52 -8.72 4.69
N VAL A 33 0.54 -8.56 3.80
CA VAL A 33 -0.74 -9.29 3.92
C VAL A 33 -0.62 -10.76 3.53
N GLY A 34 0.14 -11.06 2.48
CA GLY A 34 0.17 -12.39 1.86
C GLY A 34 1.28 -13.32 2.36
N PHE A 35 2.37 -12.77 2.90
CA PHE A 35 3.58 -13.54 3.25
C PHE A 35 4.06 -13.32 4.68
N ASP A 36 3.75 -12.20 5.35
CA ASP A 36 4.17 -12.02 6.74
C ASP A 36 3.40 -12.98 7.67
N GLN A 37 4.13 -13.91 8.27
CA GLN A 37 3.60 -14.87 9.24
C GLN A 37 3.71 -14.32 10.67
N GLY A 38 3.39 -13.03 10.88
CA GLY A 38 3.50 -12.38 12.18
C GLY A 38 4.88 -11.85 12.56
N HIS A 39 5.86 -11.88 11.64
CA HIS A 39 7.22 -11.43 11.95
C HIS A 39 7.28 -9.94 12.25
N LEU A 40 6.42 -9.13 11.62
CA LEU A 40 6.37 -7.69 11.88
C LEU A 40 6.00 -7.34 13.33
N PHE A 41 5.10 -8.10 13.95
CA PHE A 41 4.64 -7.85 15.31
C PHE A 41 5.38 -8.68 16.37
N SER A 42 6.12 -9.71 15.96
CA SER A 42 6.93 -10.55 16.86
C SER A 42 7.87 -9.78 17.81
N PRO A 43 8.48 -8.62 17.46
CA PRO A 43 9.35 -7.91 18.40
C PRO A 43 8.61 -7.31 19.61
N VAL A 44 7.28 -7.15 19.50
CA VAL A 44 6.44 -6.56 20.55
C VAL A 44 5.54 -7.61 21.19
N LEU A 45 4.94 -8.49 20.38
CA LEU A 45 3.97 -9.49 20.83
C LEU A 45 4.57 -10.87 21.10
N GLY A 46 5.85 -11.08 20.77
CA GLY A 46 6.52 -12.36 21.00
C GLY A 46 5.95 -13.50 20.16
N GLU A 47 5.86 -14.68 20.75
CA GLU A 47 5.41 -15.91 20.07
C GLU A 47 3.94 -15.84 19.63
N GLN A 48 3.10 -15.12 20.38
CA GLN A 48 1.69 -14.91 20.04
C GLN A 48 1.51 -14.25 18.66
N ALA A 49 2.49 -13.47 18.18
CA ALA A 49 2.41 -12.84 16.87
C ALA A 49 2.25 -13.87 15.71
N PHE A 50 2.86 -15.04 15.88
CA PHE A 50 2.85 -16.12 14.87
C PHE A 50 1.59 -16.97 14.95
N GLU A 51 0.91 -17.00 16.09
CA GLU A 51 -0.35 -17.73 16.28
C GLU A 51 -1.55 -16.88 15.83
N ASP A 52 -1.62 -15.63 16.29
CA ASP A 52 -2.78 -14.78 16.09
C ASP A 52 -2.81 -14.16 14.68
N LEU A 53 -1.66 -14.03 14.02
CA LEU A 53 -1.51 -13.49 12.65
C LEU A 53 -2.36 -12.23 12.40
N TYR A 54 -2.35 -11.28 13.34
CA TYR A 54 -3.28 -10.14 13.39
C TYR A 54 -3.52 -9.42 12.06
N ILE A 55 -2.48 -9.21 11.24
CA ILE A 55 -2.60 -8.53 9.95
C ILE A 55 -3.37 -9.39 8.93
N HIS A 56 -3.15 -10.70 8.95
CA HIS A 56 -3.85 -11.65 8.09
C HIS A 56 -5.35 -11.66 8.41
N GLU A 57 -5.70 -11.85 9.68
CA GLU A 57 -7.09 -11.91 10.13
C GLU A 57 -7.80 -10.56 9.95
N LEU A 58 -7.15 -9.44 10.26
CA LEU A 58 -7.72 -8.12 9.99
C LEU A 58 -8.00 -7.92 8.50
N THR A 59 -7.10 -8.37 7.62
CA THR A 59 -7.30 -8.24 6.17
C THR A 59 -8.38 -9.19 5.65
N HIS A 60 -8.48 -10.37 6.26
CA HIS A 60 -9.58 -11.30 6.04
C HIS A 60 -10.93 -10.66 6.40
N ASP A 61 -11.03 -10.00 7.56
CA ASP A 61 -12.23 -9.26 7.99
C ASP A 61 -12.56 -8.08 7.06
N MET A 62 -11.57 -7.29 6.65
CA MET A 62 -11.80 -6.18 5.70
C MET A 62 -12.34 -6.70 4.36
N ARG A 63 -11.87 -7.87 3.90
CA ARG A 63 -12.37 -8.52 2.69
C ARG A 63 -13.82 -8.95 2.83
N HIS A 64 -14.21 -9.48 3.99
CA HIS A 64 -15.62 -9.75 4.31
C HIS A 64 -16.47 -8.49 4.32
N ALA A 65 -15.99 -7.42 4.97
CA ALA A 65 -16.70 -6.14 5.04
C ALA A 65 -16.89 -5.52 3.65
N ALA A 66 -15.96 -5.75 2.73
CA ALA A 66 -16.06 -5.35 1.33
C ALA A 66 -16.93 -6.29 0.46
N GLY A 67 -17.53 -7.33 1.05
CA GLY A 67 -18.47 -8.24 0.38
C GLY A 67 -17.79 -9.27 -0.53
N PHE A 68 -16.48 -9.45 -0.43
CA PHE A 68 -15.78 -10.49 -1.19
C PHE A 68 -15.95 -11.85 -0.50
N PRO A 69 -16.31 -12.90 -1.25
CA PRO A 69 -16.48 -14.24 -0.68
C PRO A 69 -15.13 -14.78 -0.16
N CYS A 70 -15.16 -15.56 0.92
CA CYS A 70 -14.05 -16.38 1.41
C CYS A 70 -14.48 -17.86 1.55
N HIS A 71 -13.52 -18.74 1.89
CA HIS A 71 -13.74 -20.18 1.98
C HIS A 71 -14.27 -20.59 3.35
#